data_AF-K2FFB5-F1
#
_entry.id   AF-K2FFB5-F1
#
_cell.length_a   1.000
_cell.length_b   1.000
_cell.length_c   1.000
_cell.angle_alpha   90.00
_cell.angle_beta   90.00
_cell.angle_gamma   90.00
#
_symmetry.space_group_name_H-M   'P 1'
#
loop_
_entity.id
_entity.type
_entity.pdbx_description
1 polymer ?
#
loop_
_entity_poly.entity_id
_entity_poly.type
_entity_poly.pdbx_seq_one_letter_code
_entity_poly.pdbx_strand_id
1 'polypeptide(L)'
;MVSLLPEPFQEGARRAKEMLKGMAVGGTLFEELGFSYVGPIDGHDLDQLLPILRTAQARATGPMLIHVLTKKGKGYAPAEAARDKGHATAKFDVLTGVQQKAASNAPSYTKVFAQSLIKEAEQDDKIVAITAAMPDGTGLDLFGARFPKRTFDVGIAEQHAVTFSAGLAAGGMKPFCTIYSTFLQRGYDQVVHDVAIQRLPVRFAIDRAGLVGADGATHAGSFDIAFLANLPGIVVMAAADEAELVHMVATAAAHNDGPIAF
;
A
#
# COMPACT_ATOMS: atom_id res chain seq x y z
N MET A 1 -47.07 2.77 -9.22
CA MET A 1 -47.89 3.40 -8.15
C MET A 1 -47.14 4.46 -7.35
N VAL A 2 -45.80 4.45 -7.24
CA VAL A 2 -45.05 5.48 -6.45
C VAL A 2 -44.89 6.83 -7.19
N SER A 3 -44.97 6.84 -8.52
CA SER A 3 -44.78 8.03 -9.37
C SER A 3 -45.92 9.06 -9.36
N LEU A 4 -46.93 8.86 -8.51
CA LEU A 4 -48.12 9.72 -8.40
C LEU A 4 -48.20 10.49 -7.07
N LEU A 5 -47.19 10.36 -6.20
CA LEU A 5 -47.15 11.02 -4.89
C LEU A 5 -46.27 12.29 -4.90
N PRO A 6 -46.46 13.26 -3.99
CA PRO A 6 -45.57 14.42 -3.85
C PRO A 6 -44.13 13.99 -3.47
N GLU A 7 -43.11 14.73 -3.94
CA GLU A 7 -41.67 14.41 -3.78
C GLU A 7 -41.25 13.90 -2.38
N PRO A 8 -41.67 14.52 -1.25
CA PRO A 8 -41.28 14.05 0.08
C PRO A 8 -41.77 12.64 0.40
N PHE A 9 -42.95 12.27 -0.13
CA PHE A 9 -43.54 10.95 0.05
C PHE A 9 -42.95 9.92 -0.90
N GLN A 10 -42.50 10.33 -2.09
CA GLN A 10 -41.73 9.45 -2.99
C GLN A 10 -40.38 9.09 -2.38
N GLU A 11 -39.71 10.06 -1.75
CA GLU A 11 -38.40 9.86 -1.15
C GLU A 11 -38.48 9.03 0.14
N GLY A 12 -39.52 9.25 0.96
CA GLY A 12 -39.84 8.38 2.09
C GLY A 12 -40.17 6.94 1.69
N ALA A 13 -40.96 6.76 0.62
CA ALA A 13 -41.27 5.43 0.08
C ALA A 13 -40.05 4.74 -0.55
N ARG A 14 -39.15 5.51 -1.19
CA ARG A 14 -37.87 4.99 -1.72
C ARG A 14 -36.97 4.52 -0.59
N ARG A 15 -36.77 5.34 0.45
CA ARG A 15 -35.98 4.98 1.65
C ARG A 15 -36.55 3.76 2.37
N ALA A 16 -37.86 3.68 2.56
CA ALA A 16 -38.49 2.52 3.20
C ALA A 16 -38.30 1.23 2.37
N LYS A 17 -38.37 1.32 1.04
CA LYS A 17 -38.11 0.20 0.13
C LYS A 17 -36.63 -0.22 0.12
N GLU A 18 -35.72 0.74 0.20
CA GLU A 18 -34.27 0.49 0.32
C GLU A 18 -33.93 -0.17 1.66
N MET A 19 -34.50 0.30 2.78
CA MET A 19 -34.35 -0.32 4.10
C MET A 19 -34.88 -1.76 4.13
N LEU A 20 -36.05 -2.03 3.54
CA LEU A 20 -36.62 -3.38 3.45
C LEU A 20 -35.78 -4.32 2.56
N LYS A 21 -35.16 -3.80 1.49
CA LYS A 21 -34.21 -4.56 0.66
C LYS A 21 -32.91 -4.85 1.40
N GLY A 22 -32.35 -3.86 2.11
CA GLY A 22 -31.12 -3.99 2.89
C GLY A 22 -31.25 -5.04 4.00
N MET A 23 -32.43 -5.14 4.64
CA MET A 23 -32.68 -6.13 5.70
C MET A 23 -32.87 -7.57 5.20
N ALA A 24 -33.25 -7.79 3.93
CA ALA A 24 -33.54 -9.12 3.40
C ALA A 24 -32.38 -9.75 2.62
N VAL A 25 -31.48 -8.94 2.05
CA VAL A 25 -30.39 -9.42 1.17
C VAL A 25 -29.01 -8.90 1.61
N GLY A 26 -28.93 -7.87 2.46
CA GLY A 26 -27.67 -7.16 2.74
C GLY A 26 -27.17 -6.46 1.48
N GLY A 27 -27.23 -5.12 1.43
CA GLY A 27 -26.61 -4.38 0.34
C GLY A 27 -25.10 -4.65 0.28
N THR A 28 -24.49 -4.47 -0.89
CA THR A 28 -23.02 -4.43 -0.98
C THR A 28 -22.48 -3.24 -0.18
N LEU A 29 -21.21 -3.30 0.26
CA LEU A 29 -20.53 -2.17 0.92
C LEU A 29 -20.71 -0.85 0.13
N PHE A 30 -20.69 -0.93 -1.20
CA PHE A 30 -20.80 0.23 -2.07
C PHE A 30 -22.22 0.78 -2.16
N GLU A 31 -23.24 -0.08 -2.08
CA GLU A 31 -24.63 0.38 -2.00
C GLU A 31 -24.90 1.12 -0.69
N GLU A 32 -24.30 0.66 0.42
CA GLU A 32 -24.35 1.39 1.70
C GLU A 32 -23.61 2.74 1.64
N LEU A 33 -22.57 2.87 0.80
CA LEU A 33 -21.91 4.14 0.49
C LEU A 33 -22.71 5.03 -0.50
N GLY A 34 -23.89 4.58 -0.94
CA GLY A 34 -24.77 5.32 -1.84
C GLY A 34 -24.49 5.12 -3.34
N PHE A 35 -23.68 4.13 -3.71
CA PHE A 35 -23.47 3.77 -5.12
C PHE A 35 -24.58 2.88 -5.65
N SER A 36 -25.00 3.11 -6.88
CA SER A 36 -25.64 2.03 -7.66
C SER A 36 -24.57 1.00 -8.03
N TYR A 37 -24.85 -0.29 -7.84
CA TYR A 37 -23.86 -1.35 -8.08
C TYR A 37 -24.25 -2.26 -9.25
N VAL A 38 -23.28 -2.55 -10.13
CA VAL A 38 -23.43 -3.48 -11.27
C VAL A 38 -22.22 -4.41 -11.32
N GLY A 39 -22.44 -5.73 -11.27
CA GLY A 39 -21.39 -6.75 -11.43
C GLY A 39 -21.39 -7.82 -10.33
N PRO A 40 -20.35 -8.67 -10.25
CA PRO A 40 -19.18 -8.68 -11.13
C PRO A 40 -19.50 -9.09 -12.59
N ILE A 41 -18.84 -8.46 -13.57
CA ILE A 41 -18.92 -8.81 -15.00
C ILE A 41 -17.53 -9.12 -15.57
N ASP A 42 -17.47 -9.87 -16.68
CA ASP A 42 -16.19 -10.19 -17.33
C ASP A 42 -15.60 -8.93 -18.01
N GLY A 43 -14.40 -8.55 -17.61
CA GLY A 43 -13.67 -7.42 -18.14
C GLY A 43 -13.07 -7.63 -19.52
N HIS A 44 -13.14 -8.85 -20.06
CA HIS A 44 -12.63 -9.18 -21.39
C HIS A 44 -13.74 -9.40 -22.42
N ASP A 45 -15.01 -9.23 -22.03
CA ASP A 45 -16.16 -9.32 -22.92
C ASP A 45 -16.65 -7.90 -23.30
N LEU A 46 -16.22 -7.41 -24.46
CA LEU A 46 -16.64 -6.10 -24.96
C LEU A 46 -18.12 -6.06 -25.37
N ASP A 47 -18.68 -7.18 -25.79
CA ASP A 47 -20.10 -7.26 -26.17
C ASP A 47 -20.99 -7.08 -24.94
N GLN A 48 -20.53 -7.52 -23.76
CA GLN A 48 -21.16 -7.24 -22.47
C GLN A 48 -20.85 -5.83 -21.94
N LEU A 49 -19.58 -5.41 -21.98
CA LEU A 49 -19.14 -4.14 -21.36
C LEU A 49 -19.72 -2.91 -22.06
N LEU A 50 -19.71 -2.86 -23.39
CA LEU A 50 -20.10 -1.65 -24.13
C LEU A 50 -21.57 -1.24 -23.88
N PRO A 51 -22.56 -2.14 -23.92
CA PRO A 51 -23.94 -1.79 -23.57
C PRO A 51 -24.09 -1.31 -22.13
N ILE A 52 -23.39 -1.92 -21.17
CA ILE A 52 -23.44 -1.53 -19.75
C ILE A 52 -22.89 -0.12 -19.57
N LEU A 53 -21.71 0.17 -20.13
CA LEU A 53 -21.08 1.49 -20.06
C LEU A 53 -21.94 2.57 -20.73
N ARG A 54 -22.51 2.29 -21.92
CA ARG A 54 -23.42 3.23 -22.61
C ARG A 54 -24.69 3.48 -21.80
N THR A 55 -25.23 2.46 -21.17
CA THR A 55 -26.43 2.59 -20.31
C THR A 55 -26.12 3.41 -19.07
N ALA A 56 -24.99 3.14 -18.41
CA ALA A 56 -24.53 3.92 -17.26
C ALA A 56 -24.34 5.40 -17.65
N GLN A 57 -23.65 5.68 -18.77
CA GLN A 57 -23.47 7.03 -19.28
C GLN A 57 -24.80 7.75 -19.56
N ALA A 58 -25.77 7.06 -20.16
CA ALA A 58 -27.03 7.67 -20.57
C ALA A 58 -28.06 7.81 -19.44
N ARG A 59 -27.99 6.99 -18.39
CA ARG A 59 -29.08 6.85 -17.40
C ARG A 59 -28.67 6.95 -15.94
N ALA A 60 -27.38 6.94 -15.62
CA ALA A 60 -26.96 7.09 -14.23
C ALA A 60 -27.34 8.48 -13.72
N THR A 61 -28.11 8.53 -12.63
CA THR A 61 -28.52 9.77 -11.96
C THR A 61 -27.68 10.08 -10.72
N GLY A 62 -26.64 9.29 -10.47
CA GLY A 62 -25.76 9.39 -9.31
C GLY A 62 -24.54 8.47 -9.44
N PRO A 63 -23.71 8.36 -8.40
CA PRO A 63 -22.52 7.51 -8.41
C PRO A 63 -22.88 6.05 -8.71
N MET A 64 -22.17 5.45 -9.66
CA MET A 64 -22.34 4.05 -10.04
C MET A 64 -20.99 3.34 -10.00
N LEU A 65 -20.97 2.16 -9.39
CA LEU A 65 -19.83 1.26 -9.38
C LEU A 65 -20.11 0.07 -10.29
N ILE A 66 -19.28 -0.09 -11.32
CA ILE A 66 -19.28 -1.26 -12.20
C ILE A 66 -18.11 -2.15 -11.79
N HIS A 67 -18.39 -3.29 -11.18
CA HIS A 67 -17.40 -4.26 -10.75
C HIS A 67 -17.02 -5.16 -11.92
N VAL A 68 -15.80 -4.99 -12.43
CA VAL A 68 -15.26 -5.71 -13.58
C VAL A 68 -14.15 -6.66 -13.15
N LEU A 69 -14.26 -7.94 -13.53
CA LEU A 69 -13.23 -8.97 -13.29
C LEU A 69 -12.25 -9.00 -14.45
N THR A 70 -10.97 -8.78 -14.19
CA THR A 70 -9.92 -8.82 -15.21
C THR A 70 -8.84 -9.84 -14.86
N LYS A 71 -7.95 -10.12 -15.83
CA LYS A 71 -6.79 -10.99 -15.65
C LYS A 71 -5.55 -10.14 -15.84
N LYS A 72 -4.72 -10.00 -14.79
CA LYS A 72 -3.48 -9.22 -14.87
C LYS A 72 -2.53 -9.87 -15.90
N GLY A 73 -1.97 -9.04 -16.78
CA GLY A 73 -1.15 -9.48 -17.90
C GLY A 73 -1.91 -10.01 -19.12
N LYS A 74 -3.27 -9.98 -19.11
CA LYS A 74 -4.08 -10.52 -20.22
C LYS A 74 -3.61 -10.01 -21.59
N GLY A 75 -3.49 -10.92 -22.54
CA GLY A 75 -3.11 -10.61 -23.92
C GLY A 75 -1.61 -10.59 -24.14
N TYR A 76 -0.81 -10.75 -23.08
CA TYR A 76 0.63 -10.86 -23.17
C TYR A 76 1.14 -12.11 -22.43
N ALA A 77 1.35 -13.20 -23.18
CA ALA A 77 1.64 -14.52 -22.61
C ALA A 77 2.82 -14.56 -21.61
N PRO A 78 3.96 -13.86 -21.85
CA PRO A 78 5.02 -13.78 -20.84
C PRO A 78 4.57 -13.17 -19.52
N ALA A 79 3.77 -12.09 -19.54
CA ALA A 79 3.20 -11.53 -18.31
C ALA A 79 2.16 -12.45 -17.69
N GLU A 80 1.26 -13.08 -18.46
CA GLU A 80 0.28 -14.02 -17.88
C GLU A 80 0.95 -15.19 -17.15
N ALA A 81 2.12 -15.64 -17.62
CA ALA A 81 2.90 -16.71 -17.01
C ALA A 81 3.78 -16.25 -15.83
N ALA A 82 4.22 -14.99 -15.83
CA ALA A 82 5.08 -14.45 -14.76
C ALA A 82 4.39 -14.43 -13.38
N ARG A 83 5.19 -14.49 -12.31
CA ARG A 83 4.70 -14.44 -10.91
C ARG A 83 4.02 -13.11 -10.60
N ASP A 84 4.65 -12.01 -10.98
CA ASP A 84 4.22 -10.62 -10.75
C ASP A 84 3.19 -10.12 -11.77
N LYS A 85 2.96 -10.90 -12.83
CA LYS A 85 2.12 -10.60 -13.98
C LYS A 85 2.60 -9.39 -14.79
N GLY A 86 3.91 -9.18 -14.88
CA GLY A 86 4.51 -8.07 -15.61
C GLY A 86 4.34 -6.72 -14.90
N HIS A 87 4.32 -6.73 -13.57
CA HIS A 87 4.19 -5.51 -12.78
C HIS A 87 5.50 -4.72 -12.80
N ALA A 88 5.42 -3.43 -13.13
CA ALA A 88 6.54 -2.49 -13.04
C ALA A 88 7.84 -3.01 -13.71
N THR A 89 7.73 -3.58 -14.91
CA THR A 89 8.89 -4.10 -15.63
C THR A 89 9.72 -2.97 -16.22
N ALA A 90 11.02 -2.93 -15.91
CA ALA A 90 11.99 -2.12 -16.65
C ALA A 90 12.03 -2.53 -18.14
N LYS A 91 12.72 -1.76 -18.98
CA LYS A 91 12.85 -2.06 -20.42
C LYS A 91 13.16 -3.55 -20.67
N PHE A 92 12.30 -4.19 -21.47
CA PHE A 92 12.34 -5.61 -21.75
C PHE A 92 12.13 -5.88 -23.24
N ASP A 93 12.53 -7.07 -23.69
CA ASP A 93 12.23 -7.54 -25.03
C ASP A 93 10.77 -8.00 -25.10
N VAL A 94 9.97 -7.39 -25.97
CA VAL A 94 8.52 -7.62 -26.03
C VAL A 94 8.19 -9.06 -26.44
N LEU A 95 8.98 -9.70 -27.30
CA LEU A 95 8.68 -11.06 -27.77
C LEU A 95 8.94 -12.10 -26.68
N THR A 96 9.98 -11.91 -25.89
CA THR A 96 10.46 -12.89 -24.90
C THR A 96 10.06 -12.56 -23.46
N GLY A 97 9.72 -11.30 -23.17
CA GLY A 97 9.49 -10.80 -21.81
C GLY A 97 10.77 -10.61 -20.98
N VAL A 98 11.94 -10.84 -21.58
CA VAL A 98 13.22 -10.81 -20.86
C VAL A 98 13.68 -9.38 -20.65
N GLN A 99 13.95 -9.03 -19.39
CA GLN A 99 14.60 -7.77 -19.02
C GLN A 99 16.11 -7.91 -19.18
N GLN A 100 16.73 -7.01 -19.93
CA GLN A 100 18.18 -6.89 -19.94
C GLN A 100 18.61 -5.99 -18.78
N LYS A 101 18.98 -6.60 -17.67
CA LYS A 101 19.61 -5.89 -16.55
C LYS A 101 21.12 -6.02 -16.67
N ALA A 102 21.82 -4.89 -16.61
CA ALA A 102 23.27 -4.93 -16.38
C ALA A 102 23.54 -5.64 -15.04
N ALA A 103 24.56 -6.49 -15.01
CA ALA A 103 24.98 -7.12 -13.77
C ALA A 103 25.44 -6.02 -12.80
N SER A 104 24.73 -5.90 -11.67
CA SER A 104 25.18 -5.03 -10.58
C SER A 104 26.39 -5.66 -9.91
N ASN A 105 27.41 -4.86 -9.63
CA ASN A 105 28.56 -5.25 -8.81
C ASN A 105 28.27 -5.14 -7.30
N ALA A 106 27.14 -4.53 -6.92
CA ALA A 106 26.72 -4.33 -5.55
C ALA A 106 25.32 -4.92 -5.28
N PRO A 107 25.05 -5.43 -4.06
CA PRO A 107 23.71 -5.88 -3.68
C PRO A 107 22.74 -4.69 -3.59
N SER A 108 21.45 -4.91 -3.81
CA SER A 108 20.47 -3.85 -3.62
C SER A 108 20.28 -3.50 -2.14
N TYR A 109 20.09 -2.22 -1.83
CA TYR A 109 19.71 -1.74 -0.49
C TYR A 109 18.54 -2.55 0.10
N THR A 110 17.49 -2.80 -0.70
CA THR A 110 16.34 -3.63 -0.30
C THR A 110 16.74 -5.02 0.21
N LYS A 111 17.69 -5.69 -0.47
CA LYS A 111 18.14 -7.03 -0.05
C LYS A 111 19.01 -6.95 1.21
N VAL A 112 19.87 -5.96 1.30
CA VAL A 112 20.75 -5.74 2.46
C VAL A 112 19.92 -5.40 3.71
N PHE A 113 18.93 -4.52 3.56
CA PHE A 113 17.96 -4.19 4.60
C PHE A 113 17.23 -5.45 5.09
N ALA A 114 16.60 -6.21 4.18
CA ALA A 114 15.84 -7.40 4.54
C ALA A 114 16.68 -8.44 5.28
N GLN A 115 17.90 -8.71 4.80
CA GLN A 115 18.81 -9.67 5.44
C GLN A 115 19.27 -9.20 6.81
N SER A 116 19.55 -7.90 6.96
CA SER A 116 19.94 -7.31 8.25
C SER A 116 18.79 -7.35 9.25
N LEU A 117 17.58 -6.96 8.83
CA LEU A 117 16.39 -7.00 9.68
C LEU A 117 16.04 -8.42 10.11
N ILE A 118 16.19 -9.42 9.23
CA ILE A 118 16.01 -10.82 9.59
C ILE A 118 16.98 -11.22 10.72
N LYS A 119 18.27 -10.87 10.62
CA LYS A 119 19.27 -11.19 11.64
C LYS A 119 18.97 -10.55 12.99
N GLU A 120 18.52 -9.29 13.00
CA GLU A 120 18.08 -8.63 14.23
C GLU A 120 16.85 -9.34 14.83
N ALA A 121 15.87 -9.67 14.00
CA ALA A 121 14.64 -10.33 14.44
C ALA A 121 14.83 -11.79 14.87
N GLU A 122 15.94 -12.45 14.48
CA GLU A 122 16.31 -13.77 15.02
C GLU A 122 16.72 -13.71 16.50
N GLN A 123 17.16 -12.54 16.97
CA GLN A 123 17.63 -12.32 18.33
C GLN A 123 16.61 -11.57 19.20
N ASP A 124 15.66 -10.87 18.58
CA ASP A 124 14.63 -10.09 19.26
C ASP A 124 13.23 -10.48 18.75
N ASP A 125 12.43 -11.11 19.62
CA ASP A 125 11.08 -11.57 19.30
C ASP A 125 10.07 -10.41 19.16
N LYS A 126 10.41 -9.22 19.67
CA LYS A 126 9.57 -8.00 19.60
C LYS A 126 9.66 -7.29 18.26
N ILE A 127 10.65 -7.61 17.42
CA ILE A 127 10.78 -7.01 16.08
C ILE A 127 9.66 -7.54 15.18
N VAL A 128 8.91 -6.60 14.62
CA VAL A 128 7.84 -6.84 13.64
C VAL A 128 8.02 -5.92 12.46
N ALA A 129 7.62 -6.37 11.27
CA ALA A 129 7.76 -5.62 10.03
C ALA A 129 6.39 -5.32 9.41
N ILE A 130 6.19 -4.06 9.01
CA ILE A 130 4.93 -3.55 8.46
C ILE A 130 5.20 -3.00 7.07
N THR A 131 4.42 -3.39 6.07
CA THR A 131 4.43 -2.78 4.72
C THR A 131 3.01 -2.35 4.33
N ALA A 132 2.95 -1.40 3.40
CA ALA A 132 1.72 -0.98 2.74
C ALA A 132 1.67 -1.52 1.31
N ALA A 133 1.30 -2.80 1.13
CA ALA A 133 1.21 -3.51 -0.15
C ALA A 133 2.50 -3.57 -1.00
N MET A 134 3.69 -3.46 -0.38
CA MET A 134 4.97 -3.47 -1.08
C MET A 134 5.97 -4.53 -0.56
N PRO A 135 5.58 -5.79 -0.29
CA PRO A 135 6.49 -6.77 0.29
C PRO A 135 7.72 -7.03 -0.58
N ASP A 136 7.54 -7.26 -1.88
CA ASP A 136 8.65 -7.49 -2.83
C ASP A 136 9.50 -6.23 -3.04
N GLY A 137 8.86 -5.06 -3.04
CA GLY A 137 9.50 -3.77 -3.25
C GLY A 137 10.41 -3.37 -2.10
N THR A 138 10.04 -3.73 -0.87
CA THR A 138 10.72 -3.36 0.37
C THR A 138 11.53 -4.51 1.00
N GLY A 139 11.54 -5.68 0.37
CA GLY A 139 12.24 -6.87 0.84
C GLY A 139 11.57 -7.56 2.03
N LEU A 140 10.35 -7.14 2.40
CA LEU A 140 9.57 -7.79 3.44
C LEU A 140 8.94 -9.11 2.99
N ASP A 141 8.98 -9.44 1.69
CA ASP A 141 8.68 -10.79 1.21
C ASP A 141 9.65 -11.82 1.81
N LEU A 142 10.94 -11.49 1.89
CA LEU A 142 11.98 -12.31 2.53
C LEU A 142 11.76 -12.41 4.04
N PHE A 143 11.46 -11.28 4.69
CA PHE A 143 11.19 -11.25 6.13
C PHE A 143 9.92 -12.06 6.47
N GLY A 144 8.86 -11.91 5.69
CA GLY A 144 7.59 -12.63 5.85
C GLY A 144 7.69 -14.12 5.60
N ALA A 145 8.56 -14.56 4.67
CA ALA A 145 8.86 -15.97 4.49
C ALA A 145 9.50 -16.60 5.75
N ARG A 146 10.35 -15.83 6.45
CA ARG A 146 11.04 -16.28 7.67
C ARG A 146 10.19 -16.12 8.94
N PHE A 147 9.38 -15.06 9.02
CA PHE A 147 8.61 -14.66 10.20
C PHE A 147 7.15 -14.28 9.86
N PRO A 148 6.34 -15.21 9.33
CA PRO A 148 4.99 -14.89 8.84
C PRO A 148 4.05 -14.32 9.91
N LYS A 149 4.26 -14.65 11.18
CA LYS A 149 3.47 -14.14 12.32
C LYS A 149 3.90 -12.74 12.80
N ARG A 150 4.99 -12.19 12.26
CA ARG A 150 5.56 -10.89 12.62
C ARG A 150 5.65 -9.94 11.43
N THR A 151 4.93 -10.25 10.35
CA THR A 151 4.88 -9.45 9.13
C THR A 151 3.44 -9.06 8.86
N PHE A 152 3.21 -7.77 8.67
CA PHE A 152 1.88 -7.21 8.46
C PHE A 152 1.87 -6.44 7.15
N ASP A 153 1.03 -6.88 6.22
CA ASP A 153 0.69 -6.11 5.03
C ASP A 153 -0.68 -5.46 5.26
N VAL A 154 -0.69 -4.13 5.36
CA VAL A 154 -1.92 -3.37 5.62
C VAL A 154 -2.65 -2.96 4.34
N GLY A 155 -2.21 -3.44 3.17
CA GLY A 155 -2.69 -2.98 1.87
C GLY A 155 -2.15 -1.58 1.54
N ILE A 156 -2.76 -0.91 0.55
CA ILE A 156 -2.37 0.46 0.14
C ILE A 156 -2.96 1.48 1.13
N ALA A 157 -2.49 1.42 2.38
CA ALA A 157 -3.00 2.18 3.51
C ALA A 157 -1.84 2.69 4.39
N GLU A 158 -1.01 3.57 3.84
CA GLU A 158 0.19 4.09 4.49
C GLU A 158 -0.12 4.80 5.81
N GLN A 159 -1.23 5.54 5.88
CA GLN A 159 -1.71 6.14 7.13
C GLN A 159 -1.91 5.07 8.21
N HIS A 160 -2.62 3.99 7.86
CA HIS A 160 -2.83 2.88 8.78
C HIS A 160 -1.52 2.18 9.14
N ALA A 161 -0.58 2.00 8.20
CA ALA A 161 0.72 1.39 8.47
C ALA A 161 1.49 2.15 9.58
N VAL A 162 1.47 3.48 9.52
CA VAL A 162 2.14 4.34 10.51
C VAL A 162 1.44 4.27 11.86
N THR A 163 0.13 4.49 11.93
CA THR A 163 -0.62 4.44 13.21
C THR A 163 -0.64 3.03 13.82
N PHE A 164 -0.70 1.99 13.00
CA PHE A 164 -0.58 0.60 13.44
C PHE A 164 0.79 0.34 14.07
N SER A 165 1.85 0.85 13.44
CA SER A 165 3.21 0.81 14.01
C SER A 165 3.27 1.58 15.33
N ALA A 166 2.64 2.75 15.43
CA ALA A 166 2.54 3.51 16.68
C ALA A 166 1.89 2.65 17.80
N GLY A 167 0.74 2.02 17.52
CA GLY A 167 0.05 1.15 18.47
C GLY A 167 0.90 -0.05 18.93
N LEU A 168 1.63 -0.68 17.99
CA LEU A 168 2.56 -1.76 18.31
C LEU A 168 3.71 -1.28 19.19
N ALA A 169 4.30 -0.12 18.90
CA ALA A 169 5.37 0.47 19.70
C ALA A 169 4.89 0.81 21.12
N ALA A 170 3.69 1.40 21.26
CA ALA A 170 3.07 1.67 22.55
C ALA A 170 2.79 0.37 23.35
N GLY A 171 2.49 -0.73 22.65
CA GLY A 171 2.35 -2.08 23.21
C GLY A 171 3.67 -2.78 23.56
N GLY A 172 4.82 -2.12 23.38
CA GLY A 172 6.14 -2.66 23.70
C GLY A 172 6.78 -3.51 22.60
N MET A 173 6.22 -3.53 21.40
CA MET A 173 6.83 -4.13 20.22
C MET A 173 7.85 -3.17 19.59
N LYS A 174 8.67 -3.68 18.67
CA LYS A 174 9.67 -2.90 17.91
C LYS A 174 9.31 -2.89 16.41
N PRO A 175 8.38 -2.03 15.99
CA PRO A 175 7.88 -2.03 14.62
C PRO A 175 8.87 -1.35 13.67
N PHE A 176 9.21 -2.06 12.60
CA PHE A 176 9.83 -1.53 11.40
C PHE A 176 8.72 -1.25 10.38
N CYS A 177 8.36 0.02 10.25
CA CYS A 177 7.43 0.51 9.25
C CYS A 177 8.21 0.74 7.95
N THR A 178 8.14 -0.22 7.03
CA THR A 178 8.91 -0.20 5.78
C THR A 178 8.04 0.29 4.62
N ILE A 179 8.31 1.51 4.17
CA ILE A 179 7.48 2.26 3.21
C ILE A 179 8.41 3.04 2.29
N TYR A 180 8.02 3.25 1.03
CA TYR A 180 8.80 4.12 0.15
C TYR A 180 8.70 5.58 0.60
N SER A 181 9.77 6.36 0.42
CA SER A 181 9.77 7.81 0.71
C SER A 181 8.56 8.54 0.10
N THR A 182 8.26 8.29 -1.17
CA THR A 182 7.13 8.94 -1.85
C THR A 182 5.77 8.59 -1.23
N PHE A 183 5.58 7.37 -0.76
CA PHE A 183 4.30 6.93 -0.20
C PHE A 183 4.15 7.31 1.28
N LEU A 184 5.27 7.45 2.01
CA LEU A 184 5.25 7.96 3.39
C LEU A 184 4.67 9.37 3.48
N GLN A 185 4.71 10.16 2.39
CA GLN A 185 4.03 11.46 2.32
C GLN A 185 2.54 11.37 2.71
N ARG A 186 1.87 10.25 2.36
CA ARG A 186 0.45 10.05 2.73
C ARG A 186 0.26 9.82 4.23
N GLY A 187 1.25 9.22 4.90
CA GLY A 187 1.24 8.95 6.34
C GLY A 187 1.80 10.10 7.20
N TYR A 188 2.08 11.28 6.63
CA TYR A 188 2.81 12.34 7.32
C TYR A 188 2.14 12.79 8.63
N ASP A 189 0.82 13.03 8.62
CA ASP A 189 0.10 13.42 9.83
C ASP A 189 0.17 12.33 10.92
N GLN A 190 0.18 11.05 10.55
CA GLN A 190 0.33 9.94 11.49
C GLN A 190 1.76 9.87 12.05
N VAL A 191 2.78 10.23 11.27
CA VAL A 191 4.15 10.39 11.79
C VAL A 191 4.20 11.52 12.82
N VAL A 192 3.57 12.66 12.52
CA VAL A 192 3.53 13.82 13.43
C VAL A 192 2.76 13.48 14.71
N HIS A 193 1.48 13.16 14.55
CA HIS A 193 0.51 13.11 15.63
C HIS A 193 0.60 11.81 16.42
N ASP A 194 0.63 10.67 15.72
CA ASP A 194 0.52 9.37 16.37
C ASP A 194 1.87 8.87 16.86
N VAL A 195 2.97 9.27 16.22
CA VAL A 195 4.33 8.79 16.54
C VAL A 195 5.17 9.85 17.27
N ALA A 196 5.44 10.99 16.65
CA ALA A 196 6.44 11.94 17.13
C ALA A 196 6.04 12.64 18.43
N ILE A 197 4.78 13.11 18.54
CA ILE A 197 4.27 13.75 19.77
C ILE A 197 4.40 12.83 20.98
N GLN A 198 4.13 11.54 20.79
CA GLN A 198 4.22 10.52 21.85
C GLN A 198 5.63 9.96 22.05
N ARG A 199 6.59 10.36 21.21
CA ARG A 199 7.97 9.82 21.17
C ARG A 199 8.00 8.30 21.07
N LEU A 200 7.09 7.72 20.29
CA LEU A 200 7.03 6.27 20.17
C LEU A 200 8.18 5.74 19.31
N PRO A 201 8.83 4.63 19.70
CA PRO A 201 9.99 4.10 18.98
C PRO A 201 9.60 3.32 17.73
N VAL A 202 8.98 4.01 16.77
CA VAL A 202 8.74 3.48 15.42
C VAL A 202 9.99 3.64 14.58
N ARG A 203 10.40 2.57 13.89
CA ARG A 203 11.54 2.58 12.97
C ARG A 203 11.02 2.66 11.55
N PHE A 204 11.21 3.80 10.90
CA PHE A 204 10.87 4.01 9.50
C PHE A 204 12.04 3.57 8.63
N ALA A 205 11.88 2.44 7.95
CA ALA A 205 12.83 1.99 6.93
C ALA A 205 12.34 2.47 5.57
N ILE A 206 13.01 3.49 5.04
CA ILE A 206 12.52 4.29 3.91
C ILE A 206 13.24 3.85 2.63
N ASP A 207 12.56 3.03 1.83
CA ASP A 207 13.09 2.62 0.53
C ASP A 207 12.75 3.68 -0.56
N ARG A 208 13.38 3.63 -1.73
CA ARG A 208 13.15 4.55 -2.86
C ARG A 208 13.26 6.04 -2.48
N ALA A 209 14.14 6.36 -1.53
CA ALA A 209 14.50 7.75 -1.23
C ALA A 209 15.26 8.38 -2.42
N GLY A 210 15.00 9.66 -2.68
CA GLY A 210 15.58 10.41 -3.80
C GLY A 210 14.98 10.10 -5.16
N LEU A 211 15.81 10.17 -6.21
CA LEU A 211 15.38 9.98 -7.60
C LEU A 211 15.22 8.49 -7.95
N VAL A 212 14.06 8.12 -8.47
CA VAL A 212 13.72 6.72 -8.79
C VAL A 212 13.77 6.39 -10.29
N GLY A 213 14.12 7.35 -11.13
CA GLY A 213 14.28 7.15 -12.57
C GLY A 213 12.96 7.11 -13.33
N ALA A 214 12.64 5.96 -13.95
CA ALA A 214 11.59 5.84 -14.95
C ALA A 214 10.18 6.11 -14.44
N ASP A 215 9.93 5.90 -13.14
CA ASP A 215 8.63 6.18 -12.51
C ASP A 215 8.35 7.69 -12.38
N GLY A 216 9.36 8.53 -12.60
CA GLY A 216 9.23 9.98 -12.74
C GLY A 216 8.85 10.71 -11.45
N ALA A 217 8.34 11.93 -11.62
CA ALA A 217 8.11 12.87 -10.52
C ALA A 217 7.07 12.39 -9.50
N THR A 218 6.17 11.50 -9.87
CA THR A 218 5.14 10.97 -8.96
C THR A 218 5.70 9.96 -7.95
N HIS A 219 6.85 9.37 -8.23
CA HIS A 219 7.48 8.36 -7.38
C HIS A 219 8.81 8.81 -6.78
N ALA A 220 9.30 9.99 -7.16
CA ALA A 220 10.52 10.54 -6.60
C ALA A 220 10.34 10.81 -5.09
N GLY A 221 11.09 10.09 -4.28
CA GLY A 221 11.15 10.23 -2.82
C GLY A 221 12.00 11.43 -2.41
N SER A 222 11.71 12.62 -2.91
CA SER A 222 12.63 13.77 -2.79
C SER A 222 12.45 14.59 -1.51
N PHE A 223 11.52 14.22 -0.62
CA PHE A 223 11.03 15.11 0.43
C PHE A 223 11.15 14.55 1.85
N ASP A 224 11.48 13.27 2.04
CA ASP A 224 11.49 12.60 3.36
C ASP A 224 12.43 13.29 4.36
N ILE A 225 13.66 13.62 3.95
CA ILE A 225 14.59 14.37 4.81
C ILE A 225 13.93 15.67 5.31
N ALA A 226 13.30 16.43 4.43
CA ALA A 226 12.73 17.73 4.78
C ALA A 226 11.53 17.62 5.73
N PHE A 227 10.63 16.66 5.48
CA PHE A 227 9.44 16.50 6.31
C PHE A 227 9.69 15.71 7.61
N LEU A 228 10.71 14.84 7.66
CA LEU A 228 11.03 14.10 8.89
C LEU A 228 11.98 14.87 9.81
N ALA A 229 13.02 15.51 9.26
CA ALA A 229 14.02 16.20 10.09
C ALA A 229 13.49 17.46 10.77
N ASN A 230 12.33 17.98 10.34
CA ASN A 230 11.68 19.11 10.99
C ASN A 230 10.85 18.71 12.24
N LEU A 231 10.64 17.42 12.48
CA LEU A 231 9.81 16.93 13.57
C LEU A 231 10.63 16.68 14.85
N PRO A 232 10.16 17.14 16.03
CA PRO A 232 10.91 16.97 17.26
C PRO A 232 11.14 15.50 17.62
N GLY A 233 12.40 15.15 17.93
CA GLY A 233 12.75 13.83 18.47
C GLY A 233 12.82 12.71 17.43
N ILE A 234 12.64 12.99 16.13
CA ILE A 234 12.95 12.01 15.07
C ILE A 234 14.46 12.02 14.80
N VAL A 235 15.09 10.85 14.90
CA VAL A 235 16.44 10.64 14.35
C VAL A 235 16.32 10.33 12.87
N VAL A 236 17.06 11.03 12.01
CA VAL A 236 17.11 10.76 10.56
C VAL A 236 18.53 10.39 10.18
N MET A 237 18.70 9.21 9.58
CA MET A 237 19.97 8.69 9.08
C MET A 237 19.87 8.48 7.57
N ALA A 238 21.01 8.51 6.87
CA ALA A 238 21.07 8.22 5.44
C ALA A 238 22.34 7.42 5.15
N ALA A 239 22.18 6.15 4.78
CA ALA A 239 23.31 5.26 4.53
C ALA A 239 24.08 5.69 3.27
N ALA A 240 25.39 5.84 3.37
CA ALA A 240 26.26 6.10 2.23
C ALA A 240 26.55 4.83 1.40
N ASP A 241 26.53 3.67 2.06
CA ASP A 241 26.75 2.36 1.45
C ASP A 241 26.00 1.24 2.16
N GLU A 242 26.12 0.02 1.65
CA GLU A 242 25.44 -1.15 2.19
C GLU A 242 25.95 -1.56 3.58
N ALA A 243 27.21 -1.27 3.92
CA ALA A 243 27.75 -1.55 5.23
C ALA A 243 27.17 -0.59 6.29
N GLU A 244 27.07 0.69 5.95
CA GLU A 244 26.36 1.66 6.79
C GLU A 244 24.89 1.27 6.97
N LEU A 245 24.20 0.79 5.93
CA LEU A 245 22.81 0.32 6.07
C LEU A 245 22.68 -0.81 7.09
N VAL A 246 23.60 -1.79 7.09
CA VAL A 246 23.61 -2.88 8.10
C VAL A 246 23.72 -2.29 9.50
N HIS A 247 24.62 -1.33 9.71
CA HIS A 247 24.81 -0.66 10.99
C HIS A 247 23.62 0.21 11.39
N MET A 248 22.95 0.86 10.43
CA MET A 248 21.74 1.65 10.66
C MET A 248 20.56 0.77 11.09
N VAL A 249 20.40 -0.42 10.50
CA VAL A 249 19.38 -1.39 10.94
C VAL A 249 19.63 -1.83 12.38
N ALA A 250 20.88 -2.16 12.73
CA ALA A 250 21.26 -2.52 14.10
C ALA A 250 21.02 -1.36 15.09
N THR A 251 21.39 -0.14 14.69
CA THR A 251 21.16 1.10 15.47
C THR A 251 19.67 1.31 15.70
N ALA A 252 18.86 1.19 14.64
CA ALA A 252 17.42 1.32 14.71
C ALA A 252 16.78 0.23 15.59
N ALA A 253 17.24 -1.02 15.50
CA ALA A 253 16.76 -2.12 16.35
C ALA A 253 17.01 -1.86 17.85
N ALA A 254 18.14 -1.25 18.18
CA ALA A 254 18.51 -0.89 19.55
C ALA A 254 17.86 0.41 20.06
N HIS A 255 17.42 1.31 19.18
CA HIS A 255 16.89 2.62 19.53
C HIS A 255 15.46 2.57 20.10
N ASN A 256 15.24 2.99 21.34
CA ASN A 256 13.93 2.96 22.01
C ASN A 256 13.45 4.32 22.56
N ASP A 257 14.24 5.39 22.40
CA ASP A 257 13.95 6.68 23.04
C ASP A 257 13.04 7.60 22.20
N GLY A 258 12.76 7.20 20.96
CA GLY A 258 11.93 7.95 20.04
C GLY A 258 11.88 7.33 18.65
N PRO A 259 11.15 7.96 17.72
CA PRO A 259 11.13 7.55 16.32
C PRO A 259 12.49 7.72 15.63
N ILE A 260 12.80 6.80 14.72
CA ILE A 260 14.02 6.81 13.91
C ILE A 260 13.69 6.47 12.46
N ALA A 261 14.31 7.18 11.51
CA ALA A 261 14.15 6.99 10.08
C ALA A 261 15.51 6.81 9.40
N PHE A 262 15.58 5.90 8.43
CA PHE A 262 16.80 5.59 7.68
C PHE A 262 16.53 4.93 6.33
#